data_AF-X7ZD65-F1
#
_entry.id   AF-X7ZD65-F1
#
_cell.length_a   1.000
_cell.length_b   1.000
_cell.length_c   1.000
_cell.angle_alpha   90.00
_cell.angle_beta   90.00
_cell.angle_gamma   90.00
#
_symmetry.space_group_name_H-M   'P 1'
#
loop_
_entity.id
_entity.type
_entity.pdbx_description
1 polymer ?
#
loop_
_entity_poly.entity_id
_entity_poly.type
_entity_poly.pdbx_seq_one_letter_code
_entity_poly.pdbx_strand_id
1 'polypeptide(L)'
;MNAPTLPERLPAAVAGIDPRGWLVFAAPLPAELQRAEDATADADRRRWPHATDGGWCASLWAGAVDPDDMVRARRLVGGLMKTPGVRRFWAFARPATPTERLLLETLGFAAPTDELLVTVVDFPSVGVRSRRWPQLEAENP
;
A
#
# COMPACT_ATOMS: atom_id res chain seq x y z
N MET A 1 12.91 -3.91 20.05
CA MET A 1 12.08 -5.09 19.76
C MET A 1 12.70 -5.79 18.56
N ASN A 2 12.89 -7.11 18.58
CA ASN A 2 13.38 -7.82 17.40
C ASN A 2 12.31 -7.78 16.30
N ALA A 3 12.72 -7.55 15.05
CA ALA A 3 11.80 -7.57 13.92
C ALA A 3 11.11 -8.94 13.85
N PRO A 4 9.79 -8.99 13.58
CA PRO A 4 9.08 -10.25 13.47
C PRO A 4 9.66 -11.07 12.32
N THR A 5 9.90 -12.36 12.54
CA THR A 5 10.32 -13.26 11.45
C THR A 5 9.15 -13.41 10.47
N LEU A 6 9.35 -12.91 9.25
CA LEU A 6 8.36 -13.04 8.18
C LEU A 6 8.54 -14.37 7.44
N PRO A 7 7.45 -14.94 6.89
CA PRO A 7 7.57 -16.04 5.94
C PRO A 7 8.33 -15.60 4.67
N GLU A 8 8.76 -16.57 3.89
CA GLU A 8 9.42 -16.30 2.60
C GLU A 8 8.49 -15.51 1.66
N ARG A 9 9.02 -14.50 0.98
CA ARG A 9 8.30 -13.79 -0.09
C ARG A 9 8.25 -14.64 -1.35
N LEU A 10 7.12 -14.59 -2.06
CA LEU A 10 7.02 -15.30 -3.34
C LEU A 10 7.99 -14.72 -4.38
N PRO A 11 8.66 -15.55 -5.21
CA PRO A 11 9.62 -15.08 -6.22
C PRO A 11 9.03 -14.05 -7.20
N ALA A 12 7.76 -14.20 -7.58
CA ALA A 12 7.07 -13.24 -8.45
C ALA A 12 6.95 -11.84 -7.80
N ALA A 13 6.76 -11.77 -6.49
CA ALA A 13 6.68 -10.52 -5.73
C ALA A 13 8.06 -9.91 -5.49
N VAL A 14 9.11 -10.73 -5.43
CA VAL A 14 10.52 -10.26 -5.45
C VAL A 14 10.87 -9.66 -6.81
N ALA A 15 10.53 -10.35 -7.90
CA ALA A 15 10.79 -9.88 -9.26
C ALA A 15 9.86 -8.74 -9.73
N GLY A 16 8.93 -8.26 -8.89
CA GLY A 16 8.01 -7.17 -9.22
C GLY A 16 6.96 -7.51 -10.30
N ILE A 17 6.80 -8.80 -10.62
CA ILE A 17 5.86 -9.28 -11.66
C ILE A 17 4.55 -9.81 -11.06
N ASP A 18 4.48 -9.99 -9.74
CA ASP A 18 3.23 -10.38 -9.06
C ASP A 18 2.20 -9.24 -9.14
N PRO A 19 1.02 -9.46 -9.71
CA PRO A 19 -0.01 -8.43 -9.82
C PRO A 19 -0.52 -7.93 -8.45
N ARG A 20 -0.28 -8.67 -7.37
CA ARG A 20 -0.65 -8.31 -5.98
C ARG A 20 0.37 -7.38 -5.31
N GLY A 21 1.58 -7.22 -5.86
CA GLY A 21 2.62 -6.33 -5.34
C GLY A 21 3.64 -6.99 -4.40
N TRP A 22 4.34 -6.19 -3.58
CA TRP A 22 5.51 -6.65 -2.82
C TRP A 22 5.20 -7.43 -1.53
N LEU A 23 4.05 -7.17 -0.90
CA LEU A 23 3.64 -7.80 0.37
C LEU A 23 2.92 -9.12 0.15
N VAL A 24 3.60 -10.07 -0.51
CA VAL A 24 3.06 -11.39 -0.84
C VAL A 24 4.02 -12.47 -0.36
N PHE A 25 3.52 -13.33 0.53
CA PHE A 25 4.29 -14.31 1.27
C PHE A 25 3.81 -15.73 0.98
N ALA A 26 4.71 -16.71 1.13
CA ALA A 26 4.46 -18.13 0.88
C ALA A 26 3.58 -18.79 1.96
N ALA A 27 3.44 -18.15 3.12
CA ALA A 27 2.60 -18.59 4.23
C ALA A 27 1.94 -17.37 4.91
N PRO A 28 0.89 -17.59 5.74
CA PRO A 28 0.29 -16.52 6.54
C PRO A 28 1.32 -15.81 7.43
N LEU A 29 1.09 -14.52 7.66
CA LEU A 29 1.88 -13.73 8.59
C LEU A 29 1.67 -14.20 10.05
N PRO A 30 2.55 -13.82 10.98
CA PRO A 30 2.28 -13.93 12.41
C PRO A 30 0.89 -13.36 12.76
N ALA A 31 0.17 -14.02 13.67
CA ALA A 31 -1.25 -13.83 13.84
C ALA A 31 -1.70 -12.38 14.06
N GLU A 32 -0.91 -11.57 14.78
CA GLU A 32 -1.19 -10.15 14.98
C GLU A 32 -1.10 -9.34 13.69
N LEU A 33 -0.02 -9.54 12.92
CA LEU A 33 0.17 -8.88 11.62
C LEU A 33 -0.88 -9.34 10.63
N GLN A 34 -1.21 -10.63 10.60
CA GLN A 34 -2.26 -11.16 9.72
C GLN A 34 -3.61 -10.52 10.03
N ARG A 35 -4.02 -10.44 11.30
CA ARG A 35 -5.28 -9.81 11.69
C ARG A 35 -5.33 -8.33 11.30
N ALA A 36 -4.24 -7.59 11.50
CA ALA A 36 -4.16 -6.18 11.13
C ALA A 36 -4.20 -5.98 9.60
N GLU A 37 -3.52 -6.84 8.85
CA GLU A 37 -3.56 -6.86 7.39
C GLU A 37 -4.95 -7.19 6.83
N ASP A 38 -5.62 -8.19 7.40
CA ASP A 38 -6.97 -8.61 7.00
C ASP A 38 -8.00 -7.51 7.28
N ALA A 39 -7.92 -6.85 8.44
CA ALA A 39 -8.77 -5.72 8.78
C ALA A 39 -8.57 -4.55 7.80
N THR A 40 -7.31 -4.28 7.42
CA THR A 40 -7.00 -3.27 6.41
C THR A 40 -7.52 -3.67 5.02
N ALA A 41 -7.42 -4.94 4.65
CA ALA A 41 -7.90 -5.44 3.36
C ALA A 41 -9.43 -5.31 3.21
N ASP A 42 -10.17 -5.64 4.26
CA ASP A 42 -11.62 -5.46 4.32
C ASP A 42 -12.00 -3.97 4.29
N ALA A 43 -11.30 -3.11 5.05
CA ALA A 43 -11.52 -1.67 5.02
C ALA A 43 -11.25 -1.05 3.63
N ASP A 44 -10.16 -1.46 2.97
CA ASP A 44 -9.83 -1.03 1.60
C ASP A 44 -10.93 -1.48 0.62
N ARG A 45 -11.42 -2.72 0.73
CA ARG A 45 -12.47 -3.25 -0.15
C ARG A 45 -13.80 -2.52 0.02
N ARG A 46 -14.23 -2.25 1.25
CA ARG A 46 -15.49 -1.51 1.51
C ARG A 46 -15.47 -0.10 0.94
N ARG A 47 -14.27 0.49 0.82
CA ARG A 47 -14.08 1.86 0.32
C ARG A 47 -13.90 1.95 -1.18
N TRP A 48 -13.40 0.89 -1.81
CA TRP A 48 -13.11 0.86 -3.23
C TRP A 48 -14.27 1.36 -4.12
N PRO A 49 -15.55 0.99 -3.88
CA PRO A 49 -16.68 1.54 -4.66
C PRO A 49 -16.87 3.06 -4.53
N HIS A 50 -16.44 3.66 -3.41
CA HIS A 50 -16.52 5.12 -3.22
C HIS A 50 -15.35 5.86 -3.88
N ALA A 51 -14.21 5.18 -4.05
CA ALA A 51 -13.09 5.75 -4.78
C ALA A 51 -13.37 5.83 -6.29
N THR A 52 -14.17 4.90 -6.83
CA THR A 52 -14.56 4.90 -8.25
C THR A 52 -15.53 6.02 -8.60
N ASP A 53 -16.36 6.46 -7.64
CA ASP A 53 -17.39 7.49 -7.84
C ASP A 53 -16.86 8.94 -7.65
N GLY A 54 -15.86 9.14 -6.79
CA GLY A 54 -15.31 10.47 -6.47
C GLY A 54 -13.97 10.82 -7.12
N GLY A 55 -13.40 9.90 -7.90
CA GLY A 55 -12.03 9.97 -8.37
C GLY A 55 -10.98 9.76 -7.27
N TRP A 56 -9.72 9.62 -7.69
CA TRP A 56 -8.51 9.24 -6.93
C TRP A 56 -8.30 9.89 -5.55
N CYS A 57 -8.96 11.02 -5.28
CA CYS A 57 -8.78 11.85 -4.10
C CYS A 57 -9.80 11.62 -2.97
N ALA A 58 -10.79 10.74 -3.15
CA ALA A 58 -11.87 10.59 -2.19
C ALA A 58 -11.49 9.92 -0.85
N SER A 59 -10.26 9.42 -0.65
CA SER A 59 -9.90 8.82 0.65
C SER A 59 -8.41 8.75 0.99
N LEU A 60 -7.69 9.88 0.85
CA LEU A 60 -6.71 10.17 1.91
C LEU A 60 -7.55 10.40 3.17
N TRP A 61 -7.71 9.33 3.96
CA TRP A 61 -8.54 9.26 5.17
C TRP A 61 -8.84 10.64 5.77
N ALA A 62 -10.02 11.18 5.47
CA ALA A 62 -10.51 12.40 6.07
C ALA A 62 -10.71 12.14 7.58
N GLY A 63 -9.72 12.51 8.38
CA GLY A 63 -9.74 12.37 9.84
C GLY A 63 -8.44 11.89 10.49
N ALA A 64 -7.44 11.43 9.73
CA ALA A 64 -6.21 10.86 10.31
C ALA A 64 -4.91 11.55 9.86
N VAL A 65 -5.00 12.63 9.09
CA VAL A 65 -3.82 13.32 8.55
C VAL A 65 -4.04 14.82 8.65
N ASP A 66 -2.97 15.54 8.97
CA ASP A 66 -2.95 16.99 8.98
C ASP A 66 -3.38 17.56 7.61
N PRO A 67 -4.11 18.69 7.53
CA PRO A 67 -4.47 19.31 6.26
C PRO A 67 -3.31 19.52 5.29
N ASP A 68 -2.10 19.84 5.78
CA ASP A 68 -0.90 19.99 4.96
C ASP A 68 -0.42 18.65 4.40
N ASP A 69 -0.55 17.57 5.16
CA ASP A 69 -0.27 16.22 4.69
C ASP A 69 -1.26 15.78 3.62
N MET A 70 -2.52 16.22 3.69
CA MET A 70 -3.48 15.96 2.61
C MET A 70 -3.05 16.62 1.30
N VAL A 71 -2.51 17.84 1.34
CA VAL A 71 -1.99 18.55 0.16
C VAL A 71 -0.76 17.83 -0.41
N ARG A 72 0.19 17.46 0.46
CA ARG A 72 1.40 16.71 0.07
C ARG A 72 1.03 15.36 -0.54
N ALA A 73 0.13 14.63 0.08
CA ALA A 73 -0.35 13.35 -0.40
C ALA A 73 -1.03 13.45 -1.76
N ARG A 74 -1.90 14.45 -1.97
CA ARG A 74 -2.51 14.71 -3.29
C ARG A 74 -1.45 14.99 -4.35
N ARG A 75 -0.40 15.76 -4.03
CA ARG A 75 0.70 16.04 -4.95
C ARG A 75 1.50 14.76 -5.29
N LEU A 76 1.82 13.94 -4.29
CA LEU A 76 2.52 12.66 -4.48
C LEU A 76 1.71 11.70 -5.37
N VAL A 77 0.43 11.53 -5.07
CA VAL A 77 -0.48 10.68 -5.87
C VAL A 77 -0.62 11.23 -7.28
N GLY A 78 -0.83 12.54 -7.43
CA GLY A 78 -0.89 13.19 -8.75
C GLY A 78 0.39 13.04 -9.56
N GLY A 79 1.55 12.96 -8.91
CA GLY A 79 2.83 12.62 -9.54
C GLY A 79 2.88 11.17 -9.98
N LEU A 80 2.53 10.22 -9.11
CA LEU A 80 2.54 8.79 -9.43
C LEU A 80 1.56 8.44 -10.56
N MET A 81 0.38 9.06 -10.62
CA MET A 81 -0.59 8.77 -11.70
C MET A 81 -0.04 9.12 -13.10
N LYS A 82 0.99 9.98 -13.16
CA LYS A 82 1.73 10.28 -14.38
C LYS A 82 2.83 9.25 -14.68
N THR A 83 3.23 8.45 -13.70
CA THR A 83 4.18 7.34 -13.87
C THR A 83 3.61 6.31 -14.86
N PRO A 84 4.37 5.93 -15.89
CA PRO A 84 3.98 4.86 -16.80
C PRO A 84 3.74 3.54 -16.06
N GLY A 85 2.65 2.83 -16.39
CA GLY A 85 2.37 1.49 -15.83
C GLY A 85 1.42 1.44 -14.62
N VAL A 86 0.98 2.57 -14.07
CA VAL A 86 -0.11 2.59 -13.08
C VAL A 86 -1.45 2.41 -13.78
N ARG A 87 -2.28 1.45 -13.37
CA ARG A 87 -3.60 1.18 -13.98
C ARG A 87 -4.60 2.28 -13.56
N ARG A 88 -4.82 3.23 -14.46
CA ARG A 88 -5.38 4.56 -14.18
C ARG A 88 -6.90 4.67 -13.99
N PHE A 89 -7.63 3.60 -13.68
CA PHE A 89 -9.11 3.69 -13.68
C PHE A 89 -9.81 3.18 -12.40
N TRP A 90 -9.10 2.53 -11.47
CA TRP A 90 -9.75 1.84 -10.33
C TRP A 90 -8.98 1.89 -8.99
N ALA A 91 -7.82 2.53 -8.94
CA ALA A 91 -7.02 2.59 -7.72
C ALA A 91 -7.35 3.82 -6.86
N PHE A 92 -7.01 3.74 -5.58
CA PHE A 92 -7.06 4.87 -4.65
C PHE A 92 -5.79 4.94 -3.82
N ALA A 93 -5.59 6.05 -3.12
CA ALA A 93 -4.42 6.26 -2.29
C ALA A 93 -4.80 6.59 -0.85
N ARG A 94 -4.00 6.07 0.09
CA ARG A 94 -4.08 6.37 1.53
C ARG A 94 -2.68 6.38 2.14
N PRO A 95 -2.49 6.88 3.37
CA PRO A 95 -1.24 6.65 4.09
C PRO A 95 -0.99 5.15 4.29
N ALA A 96 0.28 4.76 4.30
CA ALA A 96 0.69 3.41 4.68
C ALA A 96 0.33 3.15 6.14
N THR A 97 -0.26 1.99 6.40
CA THR A 97 -0.62 1.61 7.77
C THR A 97 0.64 1.31 8.59
N PRO A 98 0.57 1.32 9.94
CA PRO A 98 1.68 0.89 10.78
C PRO A 98 2.17 -0.53 10.42
N THR A 99 1.25 -1.43 10.09
CA THR A 99 1.57 -2.80 9.67
C THR A 99 2.34 -2.82 8.34
N GLU A 100 1.91 -2.05 7.35
CA GLU A 100 2.60 -1.97 6.06
C GLU A 100 4.00 -1.39 6.19
N ARG A 101 4.17 -0.36 7.03
CA ARG A 101 5.48 0.22 7.32
C ARG A 101 6.41 -0.80 7.94
N LEU A 102 5.95 -1.49 8.99
CA LEU A 102 6.72 -2.55 9.64
C LEU A 102 7.12 -3.67 8.66
N LEU A 103 6.19 -4.10 7.81
CA LEU A 103 6.47 -5.11 6.79
C LEU A 103 7.53 -4.61 5.79
N LEU A 104 7.41 -3.39 5.29
CA LEU A 104 8.39 -2.79 4.37
C LEU A 104 9.77 -2.64 4.98
N GLU A 105 9.85 -2.15 6.22
CA GLU A 105 11.12 -2.05 6.98
C GLU A 105 11.76 -3.42 7.15
N THR A 106 10.96 -4.44 7.51
CA THR A 106 11.47 -5.81 7.66
C THR A 106 11.95 -6.41 6.33
N LEU A 107 11.42 -5.92 5.21
CA LEU A 107 11.86 -6.27 3.85
C LEU A 107 13.06 -5.44 3.36
N GLY A 108 13.58 -4.51 4.16
CA GLY A 108 14.76 -3.70 3.84
C GLY A 108 14.47 -2.37 3.14
N PHE A 109 13.21 -2.00 2.94
CA PHE A 109 12.86 -0.69 2.38
C PHE A 109 13.03 0.43 3.41
N ALA A 110 13.43 1.61 2.95
CA ALA A 110 13.46 2.81 3.78
C ALA A 110 12.03 3.37 3.89
N ALA A 111 11.23 2.88 4.85
CA ALA A 111 9.86 3.31 5.08
C ALA A 111 9.73 4.25 6.30
N PRO A 112 10.26 5.50 6.23
CA PRO A 112 10.41 6.39 7.38
C PRO A 112 9.09 6.64 8.10
N THR A 113 9.03 6.33 9.40
CA THR A 113 7.82 6.44 10.23
C THR A 113 7.27 7.86 10.31
N ASP A 114 8.16 8.85 10.28
CA ASP A 114 7.85 10.27 10.53
C ASP A 114 7.47 11.05 9.26
N GLU A 115 7.56 10.41 8.09
CA GLU A 115 7.19 11.00 6.81
C GLU A 115 5.96 10.33 6.23
N LEU A 116 5.22 11.06 5.41
CA LEU A 116 4.08 10.51 4.68
C LEU A 116 4.55 9.48 3.65
N LEU A 117 4.33 8.20 3.97
CA LEU A 117 4.41 7.10 3.02
C LEU A 117 3.01 6.84 2.44
N VAL A 118 2.89 6.85 1.12
CA VAL A 118 1.62 6.69 0.41
C VAL A 118 1.52 5.25 -0.08
N THR A 119 0.39 4.62 0.19
CA THR A 119 0.01 3.33 -0.37
C THR A 119 -1.05 3.56 -1.44
N VAL A 120 -0.75 3.05 -2.63
CA VAL A 120 -1.71 2.99 -3.75
C VAL A 120 -2.30 1.60 -3.74
N VAL A 121 -3.62 1.54 -3.63
CA VAL A 121 -4.39 0.30 -3.57
C VAL A 121 -5.19 0.15 -4.85
N ASP A 122 -5.08 -1.01 -5.48
CA ASP A 122 -5.87 -1.40 -6.66
C ASP A 122 -6.52 -2.77 -6.43
N PHE A 123 -7.54 -3.09 -7.21
CA PHE A 123 -8.21 -4.40 -7.20
C PHE A 123 -8.25 -4.98 -8.62
N PRO A 124 -7.17 -5.65 -9.08
CA PRO A 124 -7.06 -6.17 -10.44
C PRO A 124 -8.14 -7.20 -10.81
N SER A 125 -8.65 -7.93 -9.82
CA SER A 125 -9.74 -8.88 -9.96
C SER A 125 -10.44 -9.07 -8.61
N VAL A 126 -11.60 -9.76 -8.63
CA VAL A 126 -12.34 -10.09 -7.41
C VAL A 126 -11.44 -10.86 -6.45
N GLY A 127 -11.29 -10.34 -5.23
CA GLY A 127 -10.49 -10.97 -4.18
C GLY A 127 -8.99 -10.68 -4.25
N VAL A 128 -8.49 -10.04 -5.31
CA VAL A 128 -7.07 -9.65 -5.43
C VAL A 128 -6.93 -8.18 -5.07
N ARG A 129 -6.21 -7.88 -3.99
CA ARG A 129 -5.76 -6.53 -3.63
C ARG A 129 -4.31 -6.36 -4.07
N SER A 130 -4.03 -5.32 -4.84
CA SER A 130 -2.68 -4.91 -5.21
C SER A 130 -2.30 -3.66 -4.41
N ARG A 131 -1.06 -3.62 -3.92
CA ARG A 131 -0.53 -2.46 -3.20
C ARG A 131 0.83 -2.07 -3.74
N ARG A 132 1.02 -0.77 -3.95
CA ARG A 132 2.28 -0.17 -4.40
C ARG A 132 2.64 1.02 -3.53
N TRP A 133 3.94 1.26 -3.39
CA TRP A 133 4.50 2.39 -2.66
C TRP A 133 5.35 3.24 -3.60
N PRO A 134 4.74 4.25 -4.24
CA PRO A 134 5.38 5.14 -5.21
C PRO A 134 6.77 5.62 -4.81
N GLN A 135 6.90 6.02 -3.55
CA GLN A 135 8.12 6.59 -3.00
C GLN A 135 9.27 5.59 -2.96
N LEU A 136 8.97 4.29 -2.92
CA LEU A 136 9.93 3.21 -2.73
C LEU A 136 10.21 2.45 -4.02
N GLU A 137 9.57 2.79 -5.15
CA GLU A 137 9.70 1.99 -6.39
C GLU A 137 11.08 2.08 -7.04
N ALA A 138 11.85 3.10 -6.69
CA ALA A 138 13.25 3.22 -7.11
C ALA A 138 14.21 2.45 -6.19
N GLU A 139 13.74 1.96 -5.04
CA GLU A 139 14.54 1.15 -4.11
C GLU A 139 14.56 -0.31 -4.57
N ASN A 140 15.70 -0.96 -4.41
CA ASN A 140 15.87 -2.38 -4.71
C ASN A 140 16.56 -3.07 -3.52
N PRO A 141 15.80 -3.38 -2.44
CA PRO A 141 16.33 -3.97 -1.22
C PRO A 141 16.68 -5.46 -1.35
#